data_AF-A0A2M8EIB9-F1
#
_entry.id   AF-A0A2M8EIB9-F1
#
_cell.length_a   1.000
_cell.length_b   1.000
_cell.length_c   1.000
_cell.angle_alpha   90.00
_cell.angle_beta   90.00
_cell.angle_gamma   90.00
#
_symmetry.space_group_name_H-M   'P 1'
#
loop_
_entity.id
_entity.type
_entity.pdbx_description
1 polymer ?
#
loop_
_entity_poly.entity_id
_entity_poly.type
_entity_poly.pdbx_seq_one_letter_code
_entity_poly.pdbx_strand_id
1 'polypeptide(L)'
;AFLTAVLLIFVVLFLIAALCVLGLVILQLLYRYARIIIMTVFAPFILLLGSLPGQEGAITGWFKDLAVNTLVFPAILLMVHISSTMLVGALAEEAEHLTGWPETLAGLLPSFAPVVLGIVALIILLMSFKVPGIIENAVKGRK
;
A
#
# COMPACT_ATOMS: atom_id res chain seq x y z
N ALA A 1 -12.90 -31.92 -10.26
CA ALA A 1 -14.09 -31.07 -10.51
C ALA A 1 -14.45 -30.20 -9.30
N PHE A 2 -14.78 -30.79 -8.14
CA PHE A 2 -15.14 -30.00 -6.95
C PHE A 2 -13.97 -29.17 -6.40
N LEU A 3 -12.79 -29.78 -6.20
CA LEU A 3 -11.59 -29.08 -5.68
C LEU A 3 -11.13 -27.92 -6.60
N THR A 4 -11.14 -28.15 -7.91
CA THR A 4 -10.77 -27.15 -8.92
C THR A 4 -11.75 -25.98 -8.95
N ALA A 5 -13.06 -26.24 -8.76
CA ALA A 5 -14.07 -25.18 -8.66
C ALA A 5 -13.89 -24.35 -7.37
N VAL A 6 -13.58 -24.99 -6.24
CA VAL A 6 -13.30 -24.31 -4.98
C VAL A 6 -12.07 -23.41 -5.09
N LEU A 7 -10.96 -23.90 -5.66
CA LEU A 7 -9.75 -23.10 -5.88
C LEU A 7 -10.00 -21.89 -6.78
N LEU A 8 -10.77 -22.06 -7.86
CA LEU A 8 -11.10 -20.96 -8.76
C LEU A 8 -11.91 -19.87 -8.03
N ILE A 9 -12.86 -20.24 -7.17
CA ILE A 9 -13.63 -19.30 -6.35
C ILE A 9 -12.70 -18.52 -5.40
N PHE A 10 -11.74 -19.18 -4.75
CA PHE A 10 -10.78 -18.50 -3.87
C PHE A 10 -9.90 -17.50 -4.62
N VAL A 11 -9.41 -17.86 -5.81
CA VAL A 11 -8.60 -16.95 -6.64
C VAL A 11 -9.40 -15.73 -7.07
N VAL A 12 -10.65 -15.91 -7.49
CA VAL A 12 -11.54 -14.79 -7.88
C VAL A 12 -11.80 -13.87 -6.69
N LEU A 13 -12.12 -14.42 -5.52
CA LEU A 13 -12.33 -13.63 -4.30
C LEU A 13 -11.07 -12.85 -3.91
N PHE A 14 -9.90 -13.48 -3.99
CA PHE A 14 -8.62 -12.83 -3.71
C PHE A 14 -8.36 -11.65 -4.65
N LEU A 15 -8.62 -11.83 -5.95
CA LEU A 15 -8.41 -10.79 -6.96
C LEU A 15 -9.36 -9.60 -6.74
N ILE A 16 -10.63 -9.87 -6.41
CA ILE A 16 -11.60 -8.83 -6.05
C ILE A 16 -11.13 -8.06 -4.80
N ALA A 17 -10.66 -8.76 -3.76
CA ALA A 17 -10.15 -8.13 -2.56
C ALA A 17 -8.93 -7.23 -2.84
N ALA A 18 -7.97 -7.71 -3.62
CA ALA A 18 -6.80 -6.94 -4.02
C ALA A 18 -7.18 -5.67 -4.82
N LEU A 19 -8.14 -5.79 -5.74
CA LEU A 19 -8.64 -4.66 -6.52
C LEU A 19 -9.35 -3.61 -5.65
N CYS A 20 -10.19 -4.04 -4.72
CA CYS A 20 -10.85 -3.15 -3.76
C CYS A 20 -9.83 -2.40 -2.90
N VAL A 21 -8.80 -3.09 -2.39
CA VAL A 21 -7.73 -2.48 -1.60
C VAL A 21 -6.97 -1.45 -2.42
N LEU A 22 -6.60 -1.78 -3.67
CA LEU A 22 -5.89 -0.86 -4.55
C LEU A 22 -6.71 0.42 -4.82
N GLY A 23 -8.02 0.28 -5.09
CA GLY A 23 -8.92 1.42 -5.29
C GLY A 23 -8.97 2.35 -4.08
N LEU A 24 -9.06 1.79 -2.88
CA LEU A 24 -9.02 2.56 -1.63
C LEU A 24 -7.67 3.24 -1.40
N VAL A 25 -6.55 2.58 -1.72
CA VAL A 25 -5.21 3.16 -1.63
C VAL A 25 -5.07 4.37 -2.57
N ILE A 26 -5.61 4.29 -3.79
CA ILE A 26 -5.62 5.42 -4.74
C ILE A 26 -6.43 6.59 -4.19
N LEU A 27 -7.61 6.33 -3.61
CA LEU A 27 -8.41 7.39 -2.97
C LEU A 27 -7.67 8.05 -1.80
N GLN A 28 -6.91 7.28 -1.03
CA GLN A 28 -6.08 7.80 0.05
C GLN A 28 -4.95 8.70 -0.45
N LEU A 29 -4.29 8.32 -1.54
CA LEU A 29 -3.28 9.14 -2.24
C LEU A 29 -3.89 10.44 -2.78
N LEU A 30 -5.08 10.35 -3.38
CA LEU A 30 -5.80 11.51 -3.90
C LEU A 30 -6.14 12.52 -2.78
N TYR A 31 -6.62 12.03 -1.63
CA TYR A 31 -6.88 12.88 -0.47
C TYR A 31 -5.61 13.60 0.02
N ARG A 32 -4.48 12.90 0.09
CA ARG A 32 -3.20 13.47 0.51
C ARG A 32 -2.71 14.53 -0.49
N TYR A 33 -2.88 14.28 -1.78
CA TYR A 33 -2.57 15.24 -2.83
C TYR A 33 -3.43 16.50 -2.74
N ALA A 34 -4.75 16.35 -2.56
CA ALA A 34 -5.65 17.48 -2.33
C ALA A 34 -5.22 18.31 -1.10
N ARG A 35 -4.77 17.65 -0.03
CA ARG A 35 -4.24 18.32 1.17
C ARG A 35 -2.98 19.13 0.89
N ILE A 36 -2.07 18.64 0.04
CA ILE A 36 -0.88 19.40 -0.40
C ILE A 36 -1.30 20.67 -1.12
N ILE A 37 -2.23 20.57 -2.09
CA ILE A 37 -2.73 21.73 -2.83
C ILE A 37 -3.30 22.79 -1.88
N ILE A 38 -4.17 22.37 -0.95
CA ILE A 38 -4.76 23.26 0.04
C ILE A 38 -3.66 23.93 0.88
N MET A 39 -2.68 23.17 1.36
CA MET A 39 -1.57 23.71 2.15
C MET A 39 -0.72 24.71 1.38
N THR A 40 -0.52 24.52 0.08
CA THR A 40 0.20 25.46 -0.78
C THR A 40 -0.60 26.74 -1.01
N VAL A 41 -1.91 26.64 -1.27
CA VAL A 41 -2.80 27.81 -1.43
C VAL A 41 -2.83 28.66 -0.16
N PHE A 42 -2.88 28.03 1.01
CA PHE A 42 -2.91 28.74 2.30
C PHE A 42 -1.54 29.06 2.89
N ALA A 43 -0.44 28.67 2.23
CA ALA A 43 0.91 28.92 2.71
C ALA A 43 1.19 30.40 3.04
N PRO A 44 0.80 31.40 2.20
CA PRO A 44 1.08 32.80 2.50
C PRO A 44 0.45 33.28 3.82
N PHE A 45 -0.78 32.85 4.11
CA PHE A 45 -1.48 33.22 5.34
C PHE A 45 -0.83 32.59 6.57
N ILE A 46 -0.37 31.34 6.45
CA ILE A 46 0.30 30.63 7.54
C ILE A 46 1.67 31.26 7.85
N LEU A 47 2.42 31.66 6.82
CA LEU A 47 3.70 32.34 6.99
C LEU A 47 3.51 33.72 7.66
N LEU A 48 2.45 34.45 7.31
CA LEU A 48 2.11 35.72 7.94
C LEU A 48 1.75 35.51 9.42
N LEU A 49 0.91 34.53 9.74
CA LEU A 49 0.55 34.20 11.12
C LEU A 49 1.76 33.79 11.94
N GLY A 50 2.68 33.02 11.36
CA GLY A 50 3.90 32.60 12.05
C GLY A 50 4.98 33.66 12.18
N SER A 51 4.85 34.81 11.51
CA SER A 51 5.72 35.97 11.75
C SER A 51 5.35 36.74 13.04
N LEU A 52 4.20 36.43 13.64
CA LEU A 52 3.81 37.01 14.92
C LEU A 52 4.59 36.36 16.07
N PRO A 53 5.10 37.15 17.03
CA PRO A 53 5.79 36.61 18.19
C PRO A 53 4.85 35.67 18.97
N GLY A 54 5.35 34.48 19.33
CA GLY A 54 4.58 33.43 20.01
C GLY A 54 3.83 32.46 19.08
N GLN A 55 3.88 32.63 17.75
CA GLN A 55 3.23 31.74 16.77
C GLN A 55 4.22 30.96 15.88
N GLU A 56 5.49 30.87 16.26
CA GLU A 56 6.53 30.13 15.53
C GLU A 56 6.20 28.64 15.31
N GLY A 57 5.40 28.07 16.21
CA GLY A 57 4.88 26.71 16.10
C GLY A 57 3.97 26.48 14.89
N ALA A 58 3.30 27.52 14.38
CA ALA A 58 2.41 27.41 13.22
C ALA A 58 3.17 27.09 11.93
N ILE A 59 4.29 27.76 11.69
CA ILE A 59 5.17 27.51 10.53
C ILE A 59 5.75 26.10 10.62
N THR A 60 6.28 25.74 11.78
CA THR A 60 6.88 24.42 12.00
C THR A 60 5.83 23.31 11.83
N GLY A 61 4.62 23.52 12.33
CA GLY A 61 3.50 22.60 12.16
C GLY A 61 3.10 22.42 10.70
N TRP A 62 2.98 23.52 9.95
CA TRP A 62 2.67 23.49 8.51
C TRP A 62 3.76 22.77 7.69
N PHE A 63 5.04 23.04 7.96
CA PHE A 63 6.13 22.35 7.28
C PHE A 63 6.12 20.84 7.56
N LYS A 64 5.91 20.44 8.83
CA LYS A 64 5.77 19.02 9.20
C LYS A 64 4.57 18.38 8.49
N ASP A 65 3.47 19.09 8.42
CA ASP A 65 2.25 18.65 7.74
C ASP A 65 2.45 18.44 6.23
N LEU A 66 3.12 19.38 5.58
CA LEU A 66 3.49 19.29 4.17
C LEU A 66 4.41 18.09 3.94
N ALA A 67 5.47 17.96 4.75
CA ALA A 67 6.42 16.85 4.67
C ALA A 67 5.72 15.49 4.84
N VAL A 68 4.80 15.35 5.81
CA VAL A 68 4.02 14.12 6.00
C VAL A 68 3.22 13.79 4.74
N ASN A 69 2.46 14.74 4.18
CA ASN A 69 1.62 14.43 3.01
C ASN A 69 2.45 14.09 1.77
N THR A 70 3.62 14.72 1.61
CA THR A 70 4.54 14.42 0.51
C THR A 70 5.20 13.05 0.68
N LEU A 71 5.67 12.71 1.88
CA LEU A 71 6.35 11.43 2.17
C LEU A 71 5.42 10.22 2.12
N VAL A 72 4.12 10.42 2.36
CA VAL A 72 3.11 9.35 2.24
C VAL A 72 3.06 8.77 0.84
N PHE A 73 3.27 9.59 -0.19
CA PHE A 73 3.20 9.16 -1.58
C PHE A 73 4.26 8.09 -1.93
N PRO A 74 5.58 8.35 -1.81
CA PRO A 74 6.60 7.34 -2.11
C PRO A 74 6.53 6.13 -1.16
N ALA A 75 6.10 6.31 0.09
CA ALA A 75 5.98 5.20 1.02
C ALA A 75 4.85 4.24 0.68
N ILE A 76 3.68 4.74 0.27
CA ILE A 76 2.59 3.89 -0.23
C ILE A 76 3.02 3.19 -1.53
N LEU A 77 3.66 3.91 -2.45
CA LEU A 77 4.16 3.32 -3.70
C LEU A 77 5.17 2.20 -3.44
N LEU A 78 6.04 2.36 -2.44
CA LEU A 78 6.97 1.31 -2.02
C LEU A 78 6.21 0.06 -1.53
N MET A 79 5.18 0.22 -0.70
CA MET A 79 4.38 -0.92 -0.23
C MET A 79 3.64 -1.62 -1.36
N VAL A 80 3.06 -0.86 -2.29
CA VAL A 80 2.42 -1.40 -3.50
C VAL A 80 3.45 -2.13 -4.37
N HIS A 81 4.64 -1.57 -4.55
CA HIS A 81 5.70 -2.18 -5.34
C HIS A 81 6.14 -3.52 -4.73
N ILE A 82 6.44 -3.56 -3.42
CA ILE A 82 6.80 -4.81 -2.72
C ILE A 82 5.68 -5.85 -2.85
N SER A 83 4.42 -5.44 -2.61
CA SER A 83 3.29 -6.35 -2.76
C SER A 83 3.18 -6.92 -4.18
N SER A 84 3.35 -6.06 -5.19
CA SER A 84 3.27 -6.47 -6.60
C SER A 84 4.40 -7.41 -7.02
N THR A 85 5.64 -7.16 -6.58
CA THR A 85 6.79 -8.01 -6.94
C THR A 85 6.69 -9.38 -6.26
N MET A 86 6.20 -9.43 -5.01
CA MET A 86 5.93 -10.69 -4.32
C MET A 86 4.80 -11.48 -4.99
N LEU A 87 3.73 -10.81 -5.41
CA LEU A 87 2.63 -11.47 -6.11
C LEU A 87 3.08 -12.02 -7.48
N VAL A 88 3.81 -11.23 -8.26
CA VAL A 88 4.34 -11.67 -9.56
C VAL A 88 5.35 -12.81 -9.40
N GLY A 89 6.22 -12.74 -8.39
CA GLY A 89 7.14 -13.84 -8.07
C GLY A 89 6.40 -15.14 -7.72
N ALA A 90 5.35 -15.06 -6.90
CA ALA A 90 4.53 -16.22 -6.54
C ALA A 90 3.87 -16.89 -7.75
N LEU A 91 3.42 -16.09 -8.73
CA LEU A 91 2.83 -16.61 -9.96
C LEU A 91 3.88 -17.21 -10.90
N ALA A 92 5.09 -16.65 -10.93
CA ALA A 92 6.20 -17.14 -11.75
C ALA A 92 6.73 -18.50 -11.25
N GLU A 93 6.88 -18.68 -9.94
CA GLU A 93 7.30 -19.96 -9.33
C GLU A 93 6.30 -21.08 -9.63
N GLU A 94 4.99 -20.80 -9.58
CA GLU A 94 3.96 -21.78 -9.92
C GLU A 94 4.03 -22.17 -11.41
N ALA A 95 4.27 -21.19 -12.30
CA ALA A 95 4.45 -21.46 -13.73
C ALA A 95 5.67 -22.34 -14.01
N GLU A 96 6.78 -22.14 -13.30
CA GLU A 96 7.98 -22.97 -13.41
C GLU A 96 7.74 -24.39 -12.87
N HIS A 97 7.05 -24.52 -11.72
CA HIS A 97 6.73 -25.82 -11.13
C HIS A 97 5.88 -26.70 -12.05
N LEU A 98 4.95 -26.09 -12.81
CA LEU A 98 4.13 -26.78 -13.81
C LEU A 98 4.92 -27.27 -15.03
N THR A 99 6.12 -26.71 -15.29
CA THR A 99 6.95 -27.06 -16.47
C THR A 99 8.09 -28.03 -16.16
N GLY A 100 8.50 -28.18 -14.89
CA GLY A 100 9.69 -28.94 -14.49
C GLY A 100 9.48 -30.41 -14.10
N TRP A 101 8.23 -30.86 -13.97
CA TRP A 101 7.86 -32.22 -13.52
C TRP A 101 6.97 -32.91 -14.56
N PRO A 102 6.94 -34.27 -14.61
CA PRO A 102 5.90 -34.97 -15.36
C PRO A 102 4.52 -34.51 -14.86
N GLU A 103 3.67 -34.03 -15.77
CA GLU A 103 2.36 -33.41 -15.49
C GLU A 103 1.48 -34.24 -14.56
N THR A 104 1.67 -35.57 -14.55
CA THR A 104 0.95 -36.53 -13.72
C THR A 104 1.34 -36.54 -12.24
N LEU A 105 2.57 -36.12 -11.88
CA LEU A 105 3.06 -36.12 -10.50
C LEU A 105 2.96 -34.73 -9.84
N ALA A 106 3.20 -33.66 -10.61
CA ALA A 106 3.04 -32.27 -10.14
C ALA A 106 1.59 -31.93 -9.77
N GLY A 107 0.61 -32.50 -10.48
CA GLY A 107 -0.81 -32.33 -10.17
C GLY A 107 -1.31 -33.11 -8.95
N LEU A 108 -0.51 -34.03 -8.39
CA LEU A 108 -0.89 -34.87 -7.25
C LEU A 108 -0.48 -34.28 -5.89
N LEU A 109 0.51 -33.40 -5.85
CA LEU A 109 0.95 -32.72 -4.63
C LEU A 109 0.52 -31.26 -4.67
N PRO A 110 -0.47 -30.84 -3.86
CA PRO A 110 -0.88 -29.43 -3.84
C PRO A 110 0.27 -28.55 -3.32
N SER A 111 0.72 -27.59 -4.15
CA SER A 111 1.62 -26.52 -3.73
C SER A 111 0.81 -25.44 -3.01
N PHE A 112 1.16 -25.17 -1.75
CA PHE A 112 0.57 -24.07 -0.98
C PHE A 112 1.40 -22.78 -1.07
N ALA A 113 2.59 -22.82 -1.68
CA ALA A 113 3.51 -21.69 -1.78
C ALA A 113 2.89 -20.42 -2.43
N PRO A 114 2.23 -20.49 -3.61
CA PRO A 114 1.66 -19.28 -4.23
C PRO A 114 0.51 -18.69 -3.43
N VAL A 115 -0.25 -19.53 -2.72
CA VAL A 115 -1.36 -19.10 -1.86
C VAL A 115 -0.82 -18.35 -0.65
N VAL A 116 0.21 -18.89 0.02
CA VAL A 116 0.85 -18.24 1.16
C VAL A 116 1.49 -16.92 0.75
N LEU A 117 2.27 -16.91 -0.34
CA LEU A 117 2.88 -15.68 -0.85
C LEU A 117 1.85 -14.64 -1.30
N GLY A 118 0.76 -15.07 -1.96
CA GLY A 118 -0.35 -14.19 -2.32
C GLY A 118 -1.01 -13.55 -1.10
N ILE A 119 -1.26 -14.34 -0.04
CA ILE A 119 -1.79 -13.82 1.23
C ILE A 119 -0.83 -12.80 1.85
N VAL A 120 0.48 -13.09 1.88
CA VAL A 120 1.49 -12.16 2.39
C VAL A 120 1.52 -10.87 1.57
N ALA A 121 1.47 -10.97 0.24
CA ALA A 121 1.40 -9.80 -0.65
C ALA A 121 0.16 -8.95 -0.35
N LEU A 122 -0.99 -9.57 -0.10
CA LEU A 122 -2.22 -8.88 0.27
C LEU A 122 -2.12 -8.23 1.66
N ILE A 123 -1.49 -8.88 2.63
CA ILE A 123 -1.24 -8.29 3.96
C ILE A 123 -0.36 -7.04 3.85
N ILE A 124 0.70 -7.10 3.04
CA ILE A 124 1.57 -5.93 2.79
C ILE A 124 0.78 -4.81 2.12
N LEU A 125 -0.07 -5.15 1.14
CA LEU A 125 -0.93 -4.17 0.49
C LEU A 125 -1.89 -3.51 1.49
N LEU A 126 -2.49 -4.29 2.40
CA LEU A 126 -3.34 -3.78 3.48
C LEU A 126 -2.58 -2.88 4.47
N MET A 127 -1.28 -3.14 4.71
CA MET A 127 -0.46 -2.27 5.55
C MET A 127 -0.28 -0.87 4.95
N SER A 128 -0.46 -0.71 3.63
CA SER A 128 -0.44 0.60 2.97
C SER A 128 -1.42 1.60 3.60
N PHE A 129 -2.57 1.14 4.12
CA PHE A 129 -3.54 2.02 4.78
C PHE A 129 -3.02 2.68 6.06
N LYS A 130 -2.06 2.02 6.74
CA LYS A 130 -1.45 2.52 7.99
C LYS A 130 -0.24 3.42 7.73
N VAL A 131 0.31 3.41 6.52
CA VAL A 131 1.49 4.21 6.14
C VAL A 131 1.34 5.68 6.52
N PRO A 132 0.18 6.33 6.31
CA PRO A 132 0.07 7.74 6.66
C PRO A 132 0.16 8.00 8.16
N GLY A 133 -0.38 7.11 8.99
CA GLY A 133 -0.23 7.21 10.44
C GLY A 133 1.21 6.97 10.90
N ILE A 134 1.92 6.03 10.26
CA ILE A 134 3.33 5.76 10.56
C ILE A 134 4.20 6.99 10.27
N ILE A 135 4.02 7.61 9.11
CA ILE A 135 4.78 8.81 8.71
C ILE A 135 4.42 10.01 9.57
N GLU A 136 3.13 10.18 9.88
CA GLU A 136 2.70 11.26 10.75
C GLU A 136 3.35 11.17 12.14
N ASN A 137 3.37 9.96 12.72
CA ASN A 137 4.04 9.70 13.99
C ASN A 137 5.56 9.89 13.93
N ALA A 138 6.19 9.48 12.82
CA ALA A 138 7.63 9.63 12.63
C ALA A 138 8.07 11.09 12.51
N VAL A 139 7.30 11.92 11.81
CA VAL A 139 7.66 13.32 11.51
C VAL A 139 7.21 14.27 12.61
N LYS A 140 6.02 14.07 13.18
CA LYS A 140 5.48 14.99 14.20
C LYS A 140 5.88 14.61 15.62
N GLY A 141 6.37 13.39 15.83
CA GLY A 141 6.52 12.80 17.15
C GLY A 141 5.18 12.32 17.68
N ARG A 142 5.19 11.28 18.53
CA ARG A 142 3.99 10.84 19.24
C ARG A 142 3.42 12.02 20.04
N LYS A 143 2.17 12.38 19.78
CA LYS A 143 1.36 13.08 20.77
C LYS A 143 1.08 12.14 21.93
#